data_AF-A0A3D0NBF9-F1
#
_entry.id   AF-A0A3D0NBF9-F1
#
_cell.length_a   1.000
_cell.length_b   1.000
_cell.length_c   1.000
_cell.angle_alpha   90.00
_cell.angle_beta   90.00
_cell.angle_gamma   90.00
#
_symmetry.space_group_name_H-M   'P 1'
#
loop_
_entity.id
_entity.type
_entity.pdbx_description
1 polymer ?
#
loop_
_entity_poly.entity_id
_entity_poly.type
_entity_poly.pdbx_seq_one_letter_code
_entity_poly.pdbx_strand_id
1 'polypeptide(L)'
;YDPGFHERVIANWLEAREANPGSVFNINVCENDIQGLCECDVCTSWDGPQPESINPRFGPRVVSDRYAKFWGIICDKAMAVDPNAIVMAYAYVNYAPAPSEGIELPPNMLIGSVPDIFFPRTEAEQQWTLEQWDGWAKTGATLFLRPNYTLHGYVMPHIQVHQFAEEFQHEAENGMRATDFDSLNGQWSTQGTNLYAL
;
A
#
# COMPACT_ATOMS: atom_id res chain seq x y z
N TYR A 1 -5.25 -6.16 21.49
CA TYR A 1 -5.92 -4.89 21.26
C TYR A 1 -5.27 -3.90 22.19
N ASP A 2 -4.66 -2.84 21.66
CA ASP A 2 -4.03 -1.78 22.46
C ASP A 2 -4.68 -0.42 22.16
N PRO A 3 -5.76 -0.08 22.89
CA PRO A 3 -6.39 1.23 22.77
C PRO A 3 -5.43 2.38 23.00
N GLY A 4 -4.48 2.22 23.93
CA GLY A 4 -3.55 3.27 24.33
C GLY A 4 -2.66 3.69 23.17
N PHE A 5 -2.19 2.73 22.37
CA PHE A 5 -1.45 3.02 21.16
C PHE A 5 -2.29 3.80 20.13
N HIS A 6 -3.53 3.38 19.88
CA HIS A 6 -4.41 4.04 18.92
C HIS A 6 -4.75 5.48 19.32
N GLU A 7 -5.06 5.70 20.60
CA GLU A 7 -5.29 7.05 21.13
C GLU A 7 -4.03 7.91 21.02
N ARG A 8 -2.84 7.32 21.20
CA ARG A 8 -1.59 8.06 21.05
C ARG A 8 -1.35 8.51 19.61
N VAL A 9 -1.67 7.68 18.61
CA VAL A 9 -1.59 8.07 17.19
C VAL A 9 -2.46 9.30 16.91
N ILE A 10 -3.71 9.29 17.38
CA ILE A 10 -4.64 10.43 17.20
C ILE A 10 -4.16 11.66 17.95
N ALA A 11 -3.70 11.51 19.20
CA ALA A 11 -3.16 12.61 19.99
C ALA A 11 -1.97 13.29 19.29
N ASN A 12 -1.02 12.51 18.76
CA ASN A 12 0.13 13.06 18.04
C ASN A 12 -0.32 13.87 16.80
N TRP A 13 -1.32 13.39 16.06
CA TRP A 13 -1.88 14.12 14.93
C TRP A 13 -2.53 15.44 15.34
N LEU A 14 -3.29 15.45 16.44
CA LEU A 14 -3.92 16.68 16.97
C LEU A 14 -2.88 17.68 17.47
N GLU A 15 -1.86 17.23 18.22
CA GLU A 15 -0.73 18.05 18.66
C GLU A 15 -0.02 18.69 17.44
N ALA A 16 0.20 17.94 16.36
CA ALA A 16 0.82 18.45 15.13
C ALA A 16 -0.04 19.50 14.40
N ARG A 17 -1.36 19.29 14.35
CA ARG A 17 -2.33 20.25 13.78
C ARG A 17 -2.37 21.55 14.59
N GLU A 18 -2.39 21.46 15.91
CA GLU A 18 -2.41 22.62 16.79
C GLU A 18 -1.13 23.45 16.67
N ALA A 19 0.03 22.78 16.59
CA ALA A 19 1.32 23.45 16.41
C ALA A 19 1.48 24.16 15.06
N ASN A 20 0.68 23.80 14.05
CA ASN A 20 0.80 24.30 12.68
C ASN A 20 -0.57 24.67 12.09
N PRO A 21 -1.22 25.72 12.63
CA PRO A 21 -2.56 26.11 12.20
C PRO A 21 -2.56 26.52 10.72
N GLY A 22 -3.45 25.92 9.92
CA GLY A 22 -3.59 26.18 8.48
C GLY A 22 -2.89 25.18 7.56
N SER A 23 -2.09 24.27 8.10
CA SER A 23 -1.54 23.14 7.34
C SER A 23 -2.53 21.96 7.31
N VAL A 24 -2.56 21.24 6.19
CA VAL A 24 -3.29 19.98 6.06
C VAL A 24 -2.37 18.85 6.51
N PHE A 25 -2.79 18.11 7.54
CA PHE A 25 -2.05 16.95 8.03
C PHE A 25 -2.87 15.69 7.82
N ASN A 26 -2.38 14.84 6.92
CA ASN A 26 -2.80 13.45 6.86
C ASN A 26 -2.17 12.68 8.03
N ILE A 27 -2.83 11.61 8.45
CA ILE A 27 -2.26 10.68 9.44
C ILE A 27 -1.48 9.63 8.68
N ASN A 28 -0.17 9.52 8.93
CA ASN A 28 0.66 8.48 8.35
C ASN A 28 0.72 7.28 9.30
N VAL A 29 0.23 6.12 8.83
CA VAL A 29 0.31 4.82 9.54
C VAL A 29 1.06 3.78 8.71
N CYS A 30 1.90 4.22 7.76
CA CYS A 30 2.80 3.35 7.02
C CYS A 30 3.86 2.75 7.97
N GLU A 31 4.16 1.46 7.77
CA GLU A 31 5.31 0.83 8.40
C GLU A 31 6.62 1.29 7.75
N ASN A 32 7.72 1.23 8.52
CA ASN A 32 9.04 1.71 8.09
C ASN A 32 9.77 0.68 7.21
N ASP A 33 9.26 0.46 6.00
CA ASP A 33 9.82 -0.43 4.96
C ASP A 33 10.18 -1.84 5.47
N ILE A 34 9.32 -2.40 6.32
CA ILE A 34 9.57 -3.69 6.97
C ILE A 34 8.31 -4.55 6.99
N GLN A 35 8.51 -5.86 7.03
CA GLN A 35 7.43 -6.83 7.22
C GLN A 35 6.74 -6.62 8.57
N GLY A 36 5.47 -7.03 8.67
CA GLY A 36 4.80 -7.11 9.96
C GLY A 36 5.44 -8.18 10.85
N LEU A 37 6.34 -7.76 11.73
CA LEU A 37 7.18 -8.66 12.55
C LEU A 37 6.54 -9.11 13.86
N CYS A 38 5.49 -8.43 14.35
CA CYS A 38 4.92 -8.75 15.64
C CYS A 38 4.14 -10.08 15.58
N GLU A 39 4.52 -11.05 16.41
CA GLU A 39 3.90 -12.37 16.46
C GLU A 39 3.16 -12.64 17.78
N CYS A 40 2.87 -11.61 18.58
CA CYS A 40 2.13 -11.79 19.83
C CYS A 40 0.69 -12.23 19.54
N ASP A 41 0.09 -12.95 20.50
CA ASP A 41 -1.27 -13.53 20.38
C ASP A 41 -2.32 -12.50 19.92
N VAL A 42 -2.19 -11.27 20.40
CA VAL A 42 -3.03 -10.15 20.02
C VAL A 42 -2.92 -9.86 18.51
N CYS A 43 -1.71 -9.67 17.99
CA CYS A 43 -1.50 -9.31 16.60
C CYS A 43 -1.88 -10.48 15.69
N THR A 44 -1.50 -11.70 16.06
CA THR A 44 -1.83 -12.89 15.26
C THR A 44 -3.32 -13.21 15.28
N SER A 45 -4.06 -12.82 16.32
CA SER A 45 -5.52 -12.97 16.35
C SER A 45 -6.25 -12.10 15.33
N TRP A 46 -5.57 -11.09 14.77
CA TRP A 46 -6.10 -10.21 13.74
C TRP A 46 -5.72 -10.63 12.33
N ASP A 47 -4.81 -11.59 12.17
CA ASP A 47 -4.45 -12.14 10.86
C ASP A 47 -5.64 -12.79 10.18
N GLY A 48 -5.62 -12.74 8.85
CA GLY A 48 -6.55 -13.46 8.00
C GLY A 48 -6.12 -14.93 7.83
N PRO A 49 -6.97 -15.76 7.19
CA PRO A 49 -6.56 -17.06 6.70
C PRO A 49 -5.28 -16.94 5.86
N GLN A 50 -4.34 -17.84 6.10
CA GLN A 50 -3.12 -17.90 5.32
C GLN A 50 -3.39 -18.63 4.00
N PRO A 51 -2.90 -18.12 2.85
CA PRO A 51 -3.02 -18.83 1.59
C PRO A 51 -2.17 -20.10 1.61
N GLU A 52 -2.53 -21.09 0.79
CA GLU A 52 -1.81 -22.37 0.69
C GLU A 52 -0.34 -22.19 0.30
N SER A 53 -0.08 -21.22 -0.59
CA SER A 53 1.26 -20.82 -1.00
C SER A 53 1.42 -19.32 -0.92
N ILE A 54 2.53 -18.86 -0.33
CA ILE A 54 2.92 -17.45 -0.27
C ILE A 54 4.16 -17.28 -1.16
N ASN A 55 4.15 -16.29 -2.04
CA ASN A 55 5.35 -15.94 -2.79
C ASN A 55 6.45 -15.53 -1.78
N PRO A 56 7.65 -16.13 -1.83
CA PRO A 56 8.73 -15.84 -0.88
C PRO A 56 9.07 -14.35 -0.74
N ARG A 57 8.79 -13.54 -1.76
CA ARG A 57 8.92 -12.07 -1.71
C ARG A 57 8.15 -11.45 -0.54
N PHE A 58 6.98 -11.99 -0.24
CA PHE A 58 6.06 -11.54 0.81
C PHE A 58 6.27 -12.28 2.14
N GLY A 59 7.41 -12.95 2.31
CA GLY A 59 7.76 -13.61 3.57
C GLY A 59 6.90 -14.85 3.87
N PRO A 60 7.00 -15.38 5.10
CA PRO A 60 6.39 -16.67 5.47
C PRO A 60 4.91 -16.55 5.87
N ARG A 61 4.35 -15.34 5.95
CA ARG A 61 3.00 -15.08 6.46
C ARG A 61 2.43 -13.80 5.87
N VAL A 62 1.18 -13.85 5.41
CA VAL A 62 0.41 -12.68 4.99
C VAL A 62 -0.30 -12.06 6.20
N VAL A 63 -0.14 -10.75 6.39
CA VAL A 63 -0.66 -10.01 7.55
C VAL A 63 -1.58 -8.85 7.17
N SER A 64 -2.09 -8.83 5.93
CA SER A 64 -2.91 -7.76 5.37
C SER A 64 -4.16 -7.44 6.21
N ASP A 65 -4.93 -8.44 6.64
CA ASP A 65 -6.12 -8.24 7.48
C ASP A 65 -5.82 -7.49 8.77
N ARG A 66 -4.71 -7.84 9.43
CA ARG A 66 -4.30 -7.22 10.69
C ARG A 66 -4.07 -5.72 10.48
N TYR A 67 -3.35 -5.39 9.42
CA TYR A 67 -3.03 -4.02 9.07
C TYR A 67 -4.27 -3.25 8.62
N ALA A 68 -5.10 -3.84 7.76
CA ALA A 68 -6.34 -3.22 7.33
C ALA A 68 -7.28 -2.93 8.52
N LYS A 69 -7.43 -3.88 9.47
CA LYS A 69 -8.19 -3.65 10.72
C LYS A 69 -7.60 -2.51 11.54
N PHE A 70 -6.28 -2.48 11.72
CA PHE A 70 -5.61 -1.40 12.45
C PHE A 70 -5.84 -0.04 11.77
N TRP A 71 -5.60 0.05 10.47
CA TRP A 71 -5.76 1.28 9.69
C TRP A 71 -7.20 1.77 9.71
N GLY A 72 -8.18 0.88 9.54
CA GLY A 72 -9.60 1.20 9.65
C GLY A 72 -9.97 1.81 11.00
N ILE A 73 -9.47 1.23 12.11
CA ILE A 73 -9.70 1.79 13.44
C ILE A 73 -9.12 3.20 13.59
N ILE A 74 -7.91 3.45 13.07
CA ILE A 74 -7.32 4.80 13.09
C ILE A 74 -8.12 5.76 12.22
N CYS A 75 -8.58 5.31 11.05
CA CYS A 75 -9.40 6.10 10.14
C CYS A 75 -10.73 6.51 10.77
N ASP A 76 -11.45 5.56 11.38
CA ASP A 76 -12.71 5.84 12.07
C ASP A 76 -12.54 6.86 13.21
N LYS A 77 -11.46 6.70 14.00
CA LYS A 77 -11.14 7.65 15.07
C LYS A 77 -10.81 9.04 14.55
N ALA A 78 -10.05 9.13 13.47
CA ALA A 78 -9.71 10.38 12.83
C ALA A 78 -10.95 11.08 12.26
N MET A 79 -11.81 10.33 11.57
CA MET A 79 -13.07 10.82 10.99
C MET A 79 -14.08 11.28 12.03
N ALA A 80 -14.08 10.66 13.22
CA ALA A 80 -14.89 11.11 14.36
C ALA A 80 -14.48 12.50 14.87
N VAL A 81 -13.22 12.90 14.68
CA VAL A 81 -12.72 14.23 15.02
C VAL A 81 -12.88 15.21 13.86
N ASP A 82 -12.54 14.78 12.65
CA ASP A 82 -12.63 15.57 11.42
C ASP A 82 -13.04 14.65 10.25
N PRO A 83 -14.28 14.79 9.72
CA PRO A 83 -14.77 13.94 8.63
C PRO A 83 -13.92 13.99 7.35
N ASN A 84 -13.07 15.02 7.19
CA ASN A 84 -12.17 15.17 6.04
C ASN A 84 -10.75 14.62 6.31
N ALA A 85 -10.49 14.04 7.49
CA ALA A 85 -9.20 13.47 7.80
C ALA A 85 -8.85 12.34 6.83
N ILE A 86 -7.64 12.36 6.28
CA ILE A 86 -7.11 11.28 5.44
C ILE A 86 -6.07 10.51 6.25
N VAL A 87 -6.19 9.19 6.24
CA VAL A 87 -5.21 8.28 6.83
C VAL A 87 -4.50 7.55 5.69
N MET A 88 -3.18 7.53 5.73
CA MET A 88 -2.33 6.99 4.68
C MET A 88 -1.57 5.75 5.15
N ALA A 89 -1.59 4.72 4.31
CA ALA A 89 -0.83 3.49 4.50
C ALA A 89 -0.27 2.98 3.17
N TYR A 90 0.55 1.94 3.22
CA TYR A 90 1.01 1.20 2.05
C TYR A 90 0.57 -0.25 2.13
N ALA A 91 0.10 -0.82 1.02
CA ALA A 91 0.01 -2.26 0.84
C ALA A 91 1.38 -2.73 0.33
N TYR A 92 2.24 -3.20 1.23
CA TYR A 92 3.64 -3.49 0.94
C TYR A 92 4.13 -4.76 1.65
N VAL A 93 5.19 -5.37 1.14
CA VAL A 93 5.79 -6.60 1.68
C VAL A 93 4.73 -7.66 2.03
N ASN A 94 4.73 -8.19 3.24
CA ASN A 94 3.81 -9.24 3.65
C ASN A 94 2.39 -8.77 4.00
N TYR A 95 2.10 -7.47 3.82
CA TYR A 95 0.75 -6.88 3.79
C TYR A 95 0.46 -6.20 2.43
N ALA A 96 1.22 -6.54 1.37
CA ALA A 96 0.87 -6.21 -0.01
C ALA A 96 -0.32 -7.01 -0.55
N PRO A 97 -0.43 -8.34 -0.29
CA PRO A 97 -1.59 -9.10 -0.76
C PRO A 97 -2.89 -8.46 -0.27
N ALA A 98 -3.95 -8.53 -1.08
CA ALA A 98 -5.25 -7.99 -0.67
C ALA A 98 -5.74 -8.67 0.62
N PRO A 99 -6.42 -7.92 1.51
CA PRO A 99 -7.00 -8.49 2.71
C PRO A 99 -8.17 -9.42 2.34
N SER A 100 -8.59 -10.23 3.31
CA SER A 100 -9.70 -11.16 3.16
C SER A 100 -11.02 -10.45 2.85
N GLU A 101 -11.93 -11.18 2.19
CA GLU A 101 -13.29 -10.70 1.96
C GLU A 101 -13.99 -10.29 3.28
N GLY A 102 -14.74 -9.18 3.23
CA GLY A 102 -15.45 -8.63 4.39
C GLY A 102 -14.66 -7.58 5.18
N ILE A 103 -13.39 -7.32 4.83
CA ILE A 103 -12.69 -6.12 5.30
C ILE A 103 -13.20 -4.91 4.53
N GLU A 104 -13.76 -3.95 5.26
CA GLU A 104 -14.26 -2.68 4.73
C GLU A 104 -13.43 -1.52 5.29
N LEU A 105 -13.04 -0.60 4.41
CA LEU A 105 -12.28 0.60 4.72
C LEU A 105 -13.00 1.81 4.11
N PRO A 106 -13.08 2.94 4.84
CA PRO A 106 -13.69 4.13 4.29
C PRO A 106 -12.81 4.76 3.18
N PRO A 107 -13.38 5.56 2.27
CA PRO A 107 -12.60 6.27 1.24
C PRO A 107 -11.53 7.22 1.79
N ASN A 108 -11.64 7.64 3.05
CA ASN A 108 -10.65 8.42 3.78
C ASN A 108 -9.35 7.63 4.06
N MET A 109 -9.38 6.31 3.91
CA MET A 109 -8.19 5.47 3.95
C MET A 109 -7.53 5.49 2.56
N LEU A 110 -6.43 6.22 2.43
CA LEU A 110 -5.64 6.32 1.21
C LEU A 110 -4.49 5.30 1.26
N ILE A 111 -4.56 4.25 0.44
CA ILE A 111 -3.58 3.17 0.41
C ILE A 111 -2.74 3.25 -0.86
N GLY A 112 -1.43 3.31 -0.69
CA GLY A 112 -0.50 3.17 -1.81
C GLY A 112 -0.25 1.69 -2.08
N SER A 113 -0.60 1.24 -3.28
CA SER A 113 -0.24 -0.11 -3.75
C SER A 113 1.26 -0.15 -4.04
N VAL A 114 1.97 -1.04 -3.36
CA VAL A 114 3.39 -1.34 -3.62
C VAL A 114 3.50 -2.81 -4.01
N PRO A 115 3.28 -3.17 -5.30
CA PRO A 115 3.10 -4.57 -5.70
C PRO A 115 4.31 -5.46 -5.41
N ASP A 116 5.51 -4.86 -5.37
CA ASP A 116 6.77 -5.49 -4.96
C ASP A 116 7.16 -6.76 -5.75
N ILE A 117 6.51 -6.98 -6.90
CA ILE A 117 6.87 -7.92 -7.95
C ILE A 117 7.42 -7.13 -9.13
N PHE A 118 8.70 -7.37 -9.45
CA PHE A 118 9.44 -6.61 -10.45
C PHE A 118 9.38 -7.24 -11.83
N PHE A 119 9.59 -6.42 -12.85
CA PHE A 119 9.65 -6.86 -14.24
C PHE A 119 11.00 -7.51 -14.60
N PRO A 120 11.06 -8.36 -15.64
CA PRO A 120 9.91 -8.88 -16.38
C PRO A 120 9.12 -9.87 -15.53
N ARG A 121 7.79 -9.71 -15.53
CA ARG A 121 6.89 -10.63 -14.81
C ARG A 121 6.51 -11.79 -15.70
N THR A 122 6.28 -12.95 -15.10
CA THR A 122 5.47 -14.01 -15.71
C THR A 122 4.01 -13.55 -15.88
N GLU A 123 3.24 -14.23 -16.73
CA GLU A 123 1.80 -13.95 -16.89
C GLU A 123 1.04 -14.09 -15.56
N ALA A 124 1.38 -15.09 -14.75
CA ALA A 124 0.77 -15.29 -13.44
C ALA A 124 1.10 -14.15 -12.46
N GLU A 125 2.33 -13.64 -12.46
CA GLU A 125 2.74 -12.50 -11.62
C GLU A 125 2.09 -11.18 -12.07
N GLN A 126 1.93 -11.00 -13.37
CA GLN A 126 1.20 -9.86 -13.93
C GLN A 126 -0.27 -9.90 -13.48
N GLN A 127 -0.93 -11.02 -13.72
CA GLN A 127 -2.33 -11.22 -13.31
C GLN A 127 -2.52 -11.06 -11.80
N TRP A 128 -1.60 -11.62 -11.00
CA TRP A 128 -1.64 -11.48 -9.54
C TRP A 128 -1.57 -10.01 -9.10
N THR A 129 -0.73 -9.19 -9.74
CA THR A 129 -0.61 -7.75 -9.45
C THR A 129 -1.95 -7.03 -9.68
N LEU A 130 -2.61 -7.29 -10.82
CA LEU A 130 -3.92 -6.72 -11.13
C LEU A 130 -4.98 -7.14 -10.11
N GLU A 131 -4.98 -8.41 -9.70
CA GLU A 131 -5.90 -8.95 -8.71
C GLU A 131 -5.70 -8.34 -7.32
N GLN A 132 -4.46 -8.01 -6.93
CA GLN A 132 -4.21 -7.37 -5.64
C GLN A 132 -4.76 -5.95 -5.61
N TRP A 133 -4.63 -5.21 -6.72
CA TRP A 133 -5.26 -3.90 -6.86
C TRP A 133 -6.79 -4.01 -6.67
N ASP A 134 -7.43 -4.92 -7.40
CA ASP A 134 -8.88 -5.14 -7.31
C ASP A 134 -9.31 -5.56 -5.90
N GLY A 135 -8.52 -6.40 -5.25
CA GLY A 135 -8.78 -6.85 -3.89
C GLY A 135 -8.74 -5.70 -2.88
N TRP A 136 -7.74 -4.81 -2.97
CA TRP A 136 -7.69 -3.60 -2.15
C TRP A 136 -8.81 -2.63 -2.50
N ALA A 137 -9.14 -2.44 -3.78
CA ALA A 137 -10.20 -1.54 -4.22
C ALA A 137 -11.58 -1.98 -3.68
N LYS A 138 -11.83 -3.29 -3.61
CA LYS A 138 -13.07 -3.87 -3.04
C LYS A 138 -13.28 -3.55 -1.56
N THR A 139 -12.23 -3.20 -0.81
CA THR A 139 -12.39 -2.78 0.59
C THR A 139 -13.13 -1.44 0.71
N GLY A 140 -13.14 -0.61 -0.34
CA GLY A 140 -13.69 0.75 -0.31
C GLY A 140 -12.66 1.84 -0.03
N ALA A 141 -11.41 1.47 0.27
CA ALA A 141 -10.31 2.40 0.39
C ALA A 141 -10.05 3.15 -0.93
N THR A 142 -9.50 4.36 -0.81
CA THR A 142 -8.96 5.10 -1.97
C THR A 142 -7.56 4.61 -2.27
N LEU A 143 -7.24 4.32 -3.54
CA LEU A 143 -5.95 3.77 -3.94
C LEU A 143 -5.10 4.74 -4.76
N PHE A 144 -3.78 4.61 -4.63
CA PHE A 144 -2.79 5.22 -5.52
C PHE A 144 -1.67 4.23 -5.83
N LEU A 145 -1.07 4.35 -7.01
CA LEU A 145 0.06 3.50 -7.40
C LEU A 145 1.35 4.08 -6.80
N ARG A 146 2.05 3.30 -5.97
CA ARG A 146 3.34 3.66 -5.36
C ARG A 146 4.38 2.56 -5.60
N PRO A 147 4.90 2.41 -6.82
CA PRO A 147 5.72 1.27 -7.16
C PRO A 147 7.21 1.57 -6.94
N ASN A 148 7.98 0.50 -6.73
CA ASN A 148 9.44 0.53 -6.63
C ASN A 148 10.13 0.23 -7.97
N TYR A 149 9.41 0.21 -9.10
CA TYR A 149 9.88 -0.38 -10.36
C TYR A 149 11.20 0.19 -10.90
N THR A 150 11.47 1.45 -10.61
CA THR A 150 12.67 2.22 -10.99
C THR A 150 13.93 1.85 -10.18
N LEU A 151 13.79 1.06 -9.11
CA LEU A 151 14.91 0.44 -8.40
C LEU A 151 15.45 -0.80 -9.12
N HIS A 152 14.68 -1.36 -10.05
CA HIS A 152 15.03 -2.61 -10.72
C HIS A 152 15.74 -2.38 -12.06
N GLY A 153 16.46 -3.40 -12.54
CA GLY A 153 17.17 -3.39 -13.81
C GLY A 153 18.47 -2.59 -13.81
N TYR A 154 18.56 -1.45 -13.11
CA TYR A 154 19.76 -0.62 -13.02
C TYR A 154 20.35 -0.30 -14.42
N VAL A 155 21.49 -0.88 -14.78
CA VAL A 155 22.13 -0.72 -16.10
C VAL A 155 21.69 -1.74 -17.15
N MET A 156 20.76 -2.64 -16.82
CA MET A 156 20.27 -3.67 -17.74
C MET A 156 19.14 -3.13 -18.63
N PRO A 157 19.14 -3.44 -19.95
CA PRO A 157 18.15 -2.93 -20.88
C PRO A 157 16.84 -3.74 -20.84
N HIS A 158 16.22 -3.85 -19.67
CA HIS A 158 14.90 -4.47 -19.57
C HIS A 158 13.85 -3.52 -20.15
N ILE A 159 13.02 -4.00 -21.08
CA ILE A 159 11.91 -3.22 -21.60
C ILE A 159 10.64 -3.75 -20.94
N GLN A 160 10.06 -2.97 -20.02
CA GLN A 160 8.90 -3.37 -19.22
C GLN A 160 7.63 -2.59 -19.57
N VAL A 161 7.69 -1.71 -20.58
CA VAL A 161 6.63 -0.75 -20.91
C VAL A 161 5.27 -1.38 -21.18
N HIS A 162 5.21 -2.59 -21.74
CA HIS A 162 3.93 -3.23 -22.02
C HIS A 162 3.24 -3.74 -20.76
N GLN A 163 3.99 -4.41 -19.87
CA GLN A 163 3.45 -4.90 -18.60
C GLN A 163 3.12 -3.74 -17.65
N PHE A 164 3.95 -2.69 -17.66
CA PHE A 164 3.64 -1.46 -16.94
C PHE A 164 2.40 -0.76 -17.50
N ALA A 165 2.26 -0.62 -18.83
CA ALA A 165 1.11 0.04 -19.43
C ALA A 165 -0.19 -0.71 -19.14
N GLU A 166 -0.17 -2.04 -19.19
CA GLU A 166 -1.32 -2.87 -18.82
C GLU A 166 -1.72 -2.67 -17.36
N GLU A 167 -0.77 -2.75 -16.42
CA GLU A 167 -1.01 -2.49 -15.00
C GLU A 167 -1.56 -1.08 -14.79
N PHE A 168 -0.87 -0.06 -15.30
CA PHE A 168 -1.24 1.33 -15.11
C PHE A 168 -2.64 1.65 -15.66
N GLN A 169 -2.99 1.09 -16.82
CA GLN A 169 -4.32 1.25 -17.41
C GLN A 169 -5.38 0.57 -16.56
N HIS A 170 -5.13 -0.67 -16.11
CA HIS A 170 -6.05 -1.38 -15.22
C HIS A 170 -6.31 -0.58 -13.94
N GLU A 171 -5.26 -0.09 -13.28
CA GLU A 171 -5.40 0.68 -12.05
C GLU A 171 -6.13 2.02 -12.28
N ALA A 172 -5.82 2.72 -13.38
CA ALA A 172 -6.48 3.96 -13.77
C ALA A 172 -7.98 3.76 -14.03
N GLU A 173 -8.36 2.67 -14.71
CA GLU A 173 -9.74 2.30 -14.98
C GLU A 173 -10.47 1.82 -13.72
N ASN A 174 -9.73 1.27 -12.76
CA ASN A 174 -10.25 0.71 -11.50
C ASN A 174 -9.96 1.60 -10.27
N GLY A 175 -10.04 2.92 -10.44
CA GLY A 175 -10.19 3.86 -9.33
C GLY A 175 -8.91 4.46 -8.75
N MET A 176 -7.77 4.34 -9.43
CA MET A 176 -6.53 5.04 -9.04
C MET A 176 -6.75 6.56 -8.94
N ARG A 177 -6.31 7.16 -7.82
CA ARG A 177 -6.46 8.61 -7.57
C ARG A 177 -5.18 9.40 -7.70
N ALA A 178 -4.04 8.75 -7.56
CA ALA A 178 -2.73 9.39 -7.63
C ALA A 178 -1.67 8.37 -8.02
N THR A 179 -0.47 8.86 -8.27
CA THR A 179 0.74 8.08 -8.48
C THR A 179 1.86 8.69 -7.64
N ASP A 180 2.75 7.85 -7.13
CA ASP A 180 3.96 8.23 -6.40
C ASP A 180 5.10 7.27 -6.79
N PHE A 181 5.80 7.60 -7.87
CA PHE A 181 6.90 6.78 -8.38
C PHE A 181 8.15 7.03 -7.54
N ASP A 182 8.56 6.01 -6.77
CA ASP A 182 9.79 6.07 -6.00
C ASP A 182 11.02 6.06 -6.92
N SER A 183 12.15 6.54 -6.42
CA SER A 183 13.50 6.17 -6.90
C SER A 183 13.76 6.38 -8.39
N LEU A 184 13.34 7.54 -8.92
CA LEU A 184 13.68 7.99 -10.28
C LEU A 184 15.18 8.26 -10.43
N ASN A 185 15.97 7.19 -10.54
CA ASN A 185 17.44 7.19 -10.46
C ASN A 185 18.15 7.82 -11.68
N GLY A 186 17.40 8.31 -12.69
CA GLY A 186 17.95 9.08 -13.80
C GLY A 186 18.79 8.29 -14.82
N GLN A 187 18.65 6.96 -14.85
CA GLN A 187 19.42 6.04 -15.72
C GLN A 187 18.95 6.05 -17.19
N TRP A 188 18.79 7.23 -17.79
CA TRP A 188 18.20 7.44 -19.13
C TRP A 188 18.89 6.65 -20.24
N SER A 189 20.21 6.45 -20.15
CA SER A 189 20.97 5.71 -21.18
C SER A 189 20.60 4.23 -21.28
N THR A 190 20.07 3.63 -20.20
CA THR A 190 19.75 2.19 -20.13
C THR A 190 18.26 1.93 -19.87
N GLN A 191 17.57 2.85 -19.19
CA GLN A 191 16.16 2.77 -18.82
C GLN A 191 15.27 3.78 -19.55
N GLY A 192 15.79 4.52 -20.54
CA GLY A 192 15.10 5.66 -21.13
C GLY A 192 13.71 5.37 -21.68
N THR A 193 13.50 4.20 -22.30
CA THR A 193 12.19 3.77 -22.79
C THR A 193 11.19 3.54 -21.65
N ASN A 194 11.63 3.00 -20.51
CA ASN A 194 10.77 2.80 -19.34
C ASN A 194 10.45 4.14 -18.66
N LEU A 195 11.47 4.99 -18.46
CA LEU A 195 11.31 6.31 -17.83
C LEU A 195 10.44 7.26 -18.65
N TYR A 196 10.45 7.14 -19.98
CA TYR A 196 9.58 7.92 -20.86
C TYR A 196 8.10 7.50 -20.77
N ALA A 197 7.83 6.25 -20.38
CA ALA A 197 6.47 5.73 -20.29
C ALA A 197 5.76 6.09 -18.97
N LEU A 198 6.52 6.48 -17.94
CA LEU A 198 6.01 6.99 -16.66
C LEU A 198 5.34 8.35 -16.84
#